data_AF-A0A8H3EFF9-F1
#
_entry.id   AF-A0A8H3EFF9-F1
#
_cell.length_a   1.000
_cell.length_b   1.000
_cell.length_c   1.000
_cell.angle_alpha   90.00
_cell.angle_beta   90.00
_cell.angle_gamma   90.00
#
_symmetry.space_group_name_H-M   'P 1'
#
loop_
_entity.id
_entity.type
_entity.pdbx_description
1 polymer ?
#
loop_
_entity_poly.entity_id
_entity_poly.type
_entity_poly.pdbx_seq_one_letter_code
_entity_poly.pdbx_strand_id
1 'polypeptide(L)'
;MATVDDIFGCLKPSIAAISVFIFLYAFLIYPLFFAPLSHVPGPVGCKLSWYYLAYFDVRLTRNDQIAEWHKKFGPVICIRPGEVSLSDPLLMREIYGTKGKCTKSNFFDHFMTYGAKALSSIGPYWEHQQKRMLISTFYHRTTINKPVVELSVRERMHQLFDQIDLRLQAKPDDRTMMMYPIFNCFAFDNISRLLYGPRHCAYTIENDCRERQLLLSMKQAQLWSPLKFNFPVIVSASYLTKQFFPDGFRASLSAEHDLADWNWRTLTEAIKDKEATEDHSLLARMCTVKDKDGQPLDLNYIASELFDHLNAAQETVVVALVYVSYHLAIRRDWQAMV
;
A
#
# COMPACT_ATOMS: atom_id res chain seq x y z
N MET A 1 4.52 -47.10 -50.91
CA MET A 1 3.99 -45.73 -50.77
C MET A 1 3.45 -45.63 -49.35
N ALA A 2 4.11 -44.89 -48.46
CA ALA A 2 3.55 -44.61 -47.15
C ALA A 2 2.24 -43.83 -47.36
N THR A 3 1.16 -44.23 -46.70
CA THR A 3 -0.11 -43.52 -46.84
C THR A 3 0.00 -42.17 -46.16
N VAL A 4 -0.77 -41.18 -46.62
CA VAL A 4 -0.79 -39.84 -46.01
C VAL A 4 -1.11 -39.94 -44.50
N ASP A 5 -1.91 -40.92 -44.11
CA ASP A 5 -2.24 -41.23 -42.71
C ASP A 5 -1.05 -41.74 -41.89
N ASP A 6 -0.13 -42.53 -42.48
CA ASP A 6 1.10 -42.99 -41.81
C ASP A 6 2.05 -41.81 -41.50
N ILE A 7 2.11 -40.83 -42.40
CA ILE A 7 2.91 -39.61 -42.23
C ILE A 7 2.31 -38.73 -41.13
N PHE A 8 0.98 -38.53 -41.13
CA PHE A 8 0.30 -37.79 -40.06
C PHE A 8 0.34 -38.52 -38.70
N GLY A 9 0.38 -39.85 -38.68
CA GLY A 9 0.55 -40.66 -37.48
C GLY A 9 1.90 -40.46 -36.79
N CYS A 10 3.00 -40.38 -37.57
CA CYS A 10 4.36 -40.15 -37.06
C CYS A 10 4.67 -38.67 -36.72
N LEU A 11 4.01 -37.71 -37.39
CA LEU A 11 4.18 -36.29 -37.09
C LEU A 11 3.60 -35.89 -35.73
N LYS A 12 2.46 -36.46 -35.31
CA LYS A 12 1.82 -36.14 -34.02
C LYS A 12 2.68 -36.39 -32.78
N PRO A 13 3.33 -37.56 -32.58
CA PRO A 13 4.20 -37.78 -31.43
C PRO A 13 5.48 -36.94 -31.49
N SER A 14 5.98 -36.65 -32.70
CA SER A 14 7.15 -35.79 -32.91
C SER A 14 6.84 -34.35 -32.51
N ILE A 15 5.68 -33.81 -32.90
CA ILE A 15 5.21 -32.48 -32.48
C ILE A 15 5.02 -32.44 -30.96
N ALA A 16 4.37 -33.45 -30.37
CA ALA A 16 4.18 -33.52 -28.93
C ALA A 16 5.52 -33.55 -28.17
N ALA A 17 6.50 -34.34 -28.61
CA ALA A 17 7.82 -34.40 -28.00
C ALA A 17 8.57 -33.06 -28.12
N ILE A 18 8.52 -32.40 -29.28
CA ILE A 18 9.09 -31.07 -29.47
C ILE A 18 8.41 -30.05 -28.55
N SER A 19 7.08 -30.08 -28.43
CA SER A 19 6.35 -29.20 -27.52
C SER A 19 6.74 -29.42 -26.05
N VAL A 20 6.88 -30.68 -25.62
CA VAL A 20 7.35 -31.02 -24.27
C VAL A 20 8.78 -30.53 -24.06
N PHE A 21 9.67 -30.73 -25.03
CA PHE A 21 11.05 -30.25 -24.94
C PHE A 21 11.12 -28.71 -24.84
N ILE A 22 10.39 -28.00 -25.71
CA ILE A 22 10.32 -26.53 -25.66
C ILE A 22 9.78 -26.07 -24.31
N PHE A 23 8.75 -26.73 -23.79
CA PHE A 23 8.20 -26.43 -22.48
C PHE A 23 9.23 -26.63 -21.36
N LEU A 24 9.88 -27.79 -21.27
CA LEU A 24 10.90 -28.07 -20.25
C LEU A 24 12.10 -27.12 -20.39
N TYR A 25 12.52 -26.83 -21.61
CA TYR A 25 13.61 -25.89 -21.86
C TYR A 25 13.24 -24.49 -21.38
N ALA A 26 12.09 -23.96 -21.80
CA ALA A 26 11.66 -22.60 -21.46
C ALA A 26 11.36 -22.41 -19.97
N PHE A 27 10.75 -23.40 -19.31
CA PHE A 27 10.27 -23.25 -17.94
C PHE A 27 11.18 -23.86 -16.86
N LEU A 28 12.09 -24.77 -17.20
CA LEU A 28 13.02 -25.39 -16.24
C LEU A 28 14.48 -25.08 -16.55
N ILE A 29 14.94 -25.38 -17.76
CA ILE A 29 16.37 -25.30 -18.08
C ILE A 29 16.82 -23.84 -18.20
N TYR A 30 16.11 -23.04 -18.99
CA TYR A 30 16.46 -21.64 -19.22
C TYR A 30 16.47 -20.81 -17.92
N PRO A 31 15.44 -20.83 -17.06
CA PRO A 31 15.43 -20.02 -15.84
C PRO A 31 16.52 -20.41 -14.84
N LEU A 32 16.89 -21.69 -14.78
CA LEU A 32 17.87 -22.19 -13.81
C LEU A 32 19.32 -21.96 -14.24
N PHE A 33 19.62 -22.03 -15.53
CA PHE A 33 21.00 -22.03 -16.02
C PHE A 33 21.34 -20.79 -16.87
N PHE A 34 20.40 -20.31 -17.67
CA PHE A 34 20.68 -19.33 -18.74
C PHE A 34 20.03 -17.95 -18.53
N ALA A 35 19.08 -17.82 -17.60
CA ALA A 35 18.48 -16.53 -17.29
C ALA A 35 19.52 -15.55 -16.69
N PRO A 36 19.35 -14.22 -16.88
CA PRO A 36 20.32 -13.24 -16.39
C PRO A 36 20.63 -13.33 -14.90
N LEU A 37 19.65 -13.75 -14.08
CA LEU A 37 19.77 -13.91 -12.63
C LEU A 37 20.00 -15.37 -12.18
N SER A 38 20.33 -16.28 -13.10
CA SER A 38 20.53 -17.71 -12.78
C SER A 38 21.63 -17.92 -11.73
N HIS A 39 22.68 -17.09 -11.76
CA HIS A 39 23.81 -17.09 -10.84
C HIS A 39 23.48 -16.56 -9.43
N VAL A 40 22.38 -15.82 -9.27
CA VAL A 40 21.97 -15.29 -7.96
C VAL A 40 21.44 -16.44 -7.10
N PRO A 41 21.89 -16.59 -5.84
CA PRO A 41 21.44 -17.69 -4.99
C PRO A 41 19.98 -17.48 -4.57
N GLY A 42 19.29 -18.56 -4.22
CA GLY A 42 17.88 -18.52 -3.79
C GLY A 42 17.17 -19.87 -3.98
N PRO A 43 15.93 -19.99 -3.48
CA PRO A 43 15.15 -21.20 -3.68
C PRO A 43 14.96 -21.52 -5.17
N VAL A 44 15.09 -22.79 -5.56
CA VAL A 44 14.86 -23.23 -6.94
C VAL A 44 13.45 -22.84 -7.41
N GLY A 45 12.44 -22.96 -6.54
CA GLY A 45 11.07 -22.56 -6.84
C GLY A 45 10.95 -21.09 -7.26
N CYS A 46 11.66 -20.18 -6.57
CA CYS A 46 11.72 -18.75 -6.91
C CYS A 46 12.38 -18.47 -8.26
N LYS A 47 13.33 -19.31 -8.70
CA LYS A 47 13.96 -19.18 -10.03
C LYS A 47 13.05 -19.67 -11.16
N LEU A 48 12.18 -20.63 -10.87
CA LEU A 48 11.30 -21.26 -11.84
C LEU A 48 9.98 -20.52 -12.02
N SER A 49 9.40 -20.04 -10.92
CA SER A 49 8.05 -19.48 -10.96
C SER A 49 7.79 -18.50 -9.84
N TRP A 50 6.91 -17.56 -10.13
CA TRP A 50 6.41 -16.62 -9.15
C TRP A 50 5.41 -17.21 -8.16
N TYR A 51 4.75 -18.32 -8.53
CA TYR A 51 3.80 -18.99 -7.64
C TYR A 51 4.45 -19.43 -6.32
N TYR A 52 5.75 -19.70 -6.34
CA TYR A 52 6.48 -20.10 -5.14
C TYR A 52 6.49 -19.01 -4.07
N LEU A 53 6.69 -17.75 -4.47
CA LEU A 53 6.61 -16.61 -3.54
C LEU A 53 5.17 -16.27 -3.20
N ALA A 54 4.26 -16.33 -4.19
CA ALA A 54 2.84 -16.07 -3.99
C ALA A 54 2.20 -16.99 -2.92
N TYR A 55 2.69 -18.23 -2.79
CA TYR A 55 2.29 -19.14 -1.72
C TYR A 55 2.53 -18.52 -0.33
N PHE A 56 3.70 -17.93 -0.09
CA PHE A 56 4.01 -17.28 1.18
C PHE A 56 3.28 -15.94 1.34
N ASP A 57 3.04 -15.22 0.25
CA ASP A 57 2.23 -13.99 0.24
C ASP A 57 0.80 -14.27 0.71
N VAL A 58 0.12 -15.26 0.12
CA VAL A 58 -1.27 -15.61 0.48
C VAL A 58 -1.36 -16.16 1.90
N ARG A 59 -0.28 -16.76 2.42
CA ARG A 59 -0.19 -17.20 3.82
C ARG A 59 0.18 -16.09 4.81
N LEU A 60 0.42 -14.87 4.34
CA LEU A 60 0.85 -13.73 5.15
C LEU A 60 2.20 -13.95 5.85
N THR A 61 3.07 -14.81 5.30
CA THR A 61 4.39 -15.16 5.87
C THR A 61 5.56 -14.78 4.95
N ARG A 62 5.33 -13.94 3.93
CA ARG A 62 6.34 -13.52 2.94
C ARG A 62 7.61 -12.99 3.62
N ASN A 63 7.44 -12.05 4.55
CA ASN A 63 8.57 -11.33 5.16
C ASN A 63 9.45 -12.27 5.99
N ASP A 64 8.83 -13.14 6.80
CA ASP A 64 9.55 -14.12 7.61
C ASP A 64 10.33 -15.08 6.70
N GLN A 65 9.69 -15.56 5.64
CA GLN A 65 10.33 -16.49 4.71
C GLN A 65 11.49 -15.85 3.95
N ILE A 66 11.36 -14.60 3.50
CA ILE A 66 12.43 -13.84 2.85
C ILE A 66 13.59 -13.62 3.83
N ALA A 67 13.31 -13.31 5.10
CA ALA A 67 14.33 -13.17 6.13
C ALA A 67 15.10 -14.48 6.35
N GLU A 68 14.42 -15.63 6.38
CA GLU A 68 15.07 -16.95 6.43
C GLU A 68 15.95 -17.22 5.21
N TRP A 69 15.49 -16.85 4.02
CA TRP A 69 16.28 -17.01 2.80
C TRP A 69 17.51 -16.12 2.80
N HIS A 70 17.42 -14.89 3.32
CA HIS A 70 18.59 -14.04 3.49
C HIS A 70 19.61 -14.64 4.48
N LYS A 71 19.14 -15.24 5.59
CA LYS A 71 20.03 -15.97 6.51
C LYS A 71 20.72 -17.17 5.84
N LYS A 72 20.03 -17.85 4.91
CA LYS A 72 20.52 -19.07 4.26
C LYS A 72 21.41 -18.82 3.04
N PHE A 73 21.02 -17.89 2.18
CA PHE A 73 21.62 -17.67 0.86
C PHE A 73 22.45 -16.39 0.78
N GLY A 74 22.36 -15.53 1.80
CA GLY A 74 23.14 -14.30 1.90
C GLY A 74 22.34 -13.03 1.56
N PRO A 75 23.03 -11.90 1.37
CA PRO A 75 22.39 -10.58 1.32
C PRO A 75 21.65 -10.28 0.01
N VAL A 76 21.89 -11.07 -1.05
CA VAL A 76 21.25 -10.91 -2.36
C VAL A 76 20.64 -12.25 -2.76
N ILE A 77 19.32 -12.32 -2.87
CA ILE A 77 18.61 -13.57 -3.14
C ILE A 77 17.61 -13.41 -4.28
N CYS A 78 17.46 -14.42 -5.12
CA CYS A 78 16.41 -14.49 -6.14
C CYS A 78 15.09 -14.93 -5.49
N ILE A 79 14.07 -14.07 -5.56
CA ILE A 79 12.75 -14.32 -4.94
C ILE A 79 11.65 -14.62 -5.95
N ARG A 80 11.86 -14.25 -7.22
CA ARG A 80 10.95 -14.47 -8.34
C ARG A 80 11.78 -14.49 -9.64
N PRO A 81 11.33 -15.11 -10.75
CA PRO A 81 12.06 -14.98 -12.00
C PRO A 81 12.18 -13.49 -12.39
N GLY A 82 13.41 -12.97 -12.49
CA GLY A 82 13.66 -11.57 -12.79
C GLY A 82 13.68 -10.61 -11.58
N GLU A 83 13.40 -11.08 -10.36
CA GLU A 83 13.38 -10.22 -9.16
C GLU A 83 14.31 -10.75 -8.05
N VAL A 84 15.01 -9.81 -7.41
CA VAL A 84 15.89 -10.10 -6.27
C VAL A 84 15.43 -9.34 -5.03
N SER A 85 15.66 -9.94 -3.87
CA SER A 85 15.60 -9.26 -2.58
C SER A 85 17.01 -8.97 -2.08
N LEU A 86 17.18 -7.83 -1.41
CA LEU A 86 18.44 -7.29 -0.97
C LEU A 86 18.35 -6.93 0.52
N SER A 87 19.37 -7.30 1.28
CA SER A 87 19.51 -6.94 2.71
C SER A 87 20.86 -6.29 3.05
N ASP A 88 21.66 -5.93 2.04
CA ASP A 88 22.92 -5.20 2.22
C ASP A 88 22.70 -3.68 2.29
N PRO A 89 23.09 -3.00 3.39
CA PRO A 89 22.96 -1.55 3.52
C PRO A 89 23.69 -0.73 2.44
N LEU A 90 24.82 -1.22 1.90
CA LEU A 90 25.58 -0.55 0.85
C LEU A 90 24.81 -0.59 -0.48
N LEU A 91 24.19 -1.73 -0.81
CA LEU A 91 23.33 -1.87 -1.99
C LEU A 91 22.06 -1.03 -1.86
N MET A 92 21.47 -0.99 -0.66
CA MET A 92 20.32 -0.13 -0.38
C MET A 92 20.65 1.34 -0.63
N ARG A 93 21.84 1.81 -0.23
CA ARG A 93 22.29 3.19 -0.50
C ARG A 93 22.46 3.47 -2.00
N GLU A 94 22.88 2.48 -2.78
CA GLU A 94 22.99 2.64 -4.23
C GLU A 94 21.62 2.73 -4.91
N ILE A 95 20.67 1.87 -4.53
CA ILE A 95 19.33 1.81 -5.13
C ILE A 95 18.49 3.01 -4.74
N TYR A 96 18.48 3.37 -3.45
CA TYR A 96 17.72 4.51 -2.94
C TYR A 96 18.50 5.84 -3.01
N GLY A 97 19.64 5.85 -3.71
CA GLY A 97 20.46 7.05 -3.89
C GLY A 97 19.76 8.13 -4.74
N THR A 98 20.21 9.37 -4.58
CA THR A 98 19.61 10.55 -5.23
C THR A 98 19.91 10.69 -6.73
N LYS A 99 20.65 9.75 -7.32
CA LYS A 99 21.11 9.82 -8.72
C LYS A 99 20.12 9.26 -9.75
N GLY A 100 18.94 8.80 -9.31
CA GLY A 100 17.88 8.34 -10.22
C GLY A 100 18.24 7.10 -11.04
N LYS A 101 19.21 6.29 -10.59
CA LYS A 101 19.66 5.08 -11.32
C LYS A 101 18.59 3.98 -11.37
N CYS A 102 17.78 3.87 -10.34
CA CYS A 102 16.73 2.86 -10.21
C CYS A 102 15.38 3.56 -10.13
N THR A 103 14.52 3.34 -11.12
CA THR A 103 13.14 3.84 -11.12
C THR A 103 12.23 2.84 -10.42
N LYS A 104 11.11 3.33 -9.86
CA LYS A 104 10.08 2.44 -9.34
C LYS A 104 9.57 1.53 -10.46
N SER A 105 9.30 0.27 -10.14
CA SER A 105 8.70 -0.69 -11.07
C SER A 105 7.23 -0.36 -11.32
N ASN A 106 6.65 -0.94 -12.37
CA ASN A 106 5.22 -0.84 -12.70
C ASN A 106 4.30 -1.40 -11.60
N PHE A 107 4.83 -2.07 -10.56
CA PHE A 107 4.07 -2.41 -9.35
C PHE A 107 3.29 -1.21 -8.81
N PHE A 108 3.88 -0.01 -8.83
CA PHE A 108 3.24 1.18 -8.30
C PHE A 108 2.07 1.71 -9.15
N ASP A 109 1.91 1.23 -10.39
CA ASP A 109 0.77 1.62 -11.24
C ASP A 109 -0.56 1.12 -10.66
N HIS A 110 -0.55 0.12 -9.78
CA HIS A 110 -1.74 -0.36 -9.06
C HIS A 110 -2.30 0.65 -8.07
N PHE A 111 -1.53 1.67 -7.67
CA PHE A 111 -2.00 2.75 -6.78
C PHE A 111 -2.60 3.93 -7.56
N MET A 112 -2.64 3.87 -8.90
CA MET A 112 -3.26 4.90 -9.71
C MET A 112 -4.76 4.98 -9.41
N THR A 113 -5.21 6.16 -8.99
CA THR A 113 -6.62 6.44 -8.66
C THR A 113 -7.10 7.63 -9.49
N TYR A 114 -8.39 7.68 -9.84
CA TYR A 114 -8.99 8.75 -10.66
C TYR A 114 -8.32 8.96 -12.03
N GLY A 115 -7.64 7.94 -12.56
CA GLY A 115 -6.91 8.06 -13.82
C GLY A 115 -5.64 8.91 -13.76
N ALA A 116 -5.14 9.23 -12.55
CA ALA A 116 -3.92 10.02 -12.35
C ALA A 116 -2.97 9.32 -11.38
N LYS A 117 -1.66 9.49 -11.58
CA LYS A 117 -0.61 8.98 -10.68
C LYS A 117 -0.26 10.03 -9.62
N ALA A 118 -0.41 9.67 -8.35
CA ALA A 118 0.14 10.43 -7.23
C ALA A 118 1.67 10.36 -7.19
N LEU A 119 2.32 11.26 -6.45
CA LEU A 119 3.78 11.35 -6.34
C LEU A 119 4.44 10.00 -6.00
N SER A 120 3.86 9.25 -5.07
CA SER A 120 4.36 7.93 -4.63
C SER A 120 4.54 6.97 -5.81
N SER A 121 3.67 7.08 -6.81
CA SER A 121 3.53 6.13 -7.93
C SER A 121 4.32 6.52 -9.17
N ILE A 122 4.95 7.69 -9.17
CA ILE A 122 5.75 8.15 -10.30
C ILE A 122 7.08 7.41 -10.32
N GLY A 123 7.32 6.71 -11.44
CA GLY A 123 8.53 5.94 -11.70
C GLY A 123 9.71 6.80 -12.18
N PRO A 124 9.57 7.57 -13.28
CA PRO A 124 10.67 8.37 -13.83
C PRO A 124 11.17 9.43 -12.84
N TYR A 125 12.49 9.47 -12.64
CA TYR A 125 13.13 10.34 -11.66
C TYR A 125 12.79 11.83 -11.86
N TRP A 126 12.89 12.32 -13.09
CA TRP A 126 12.67 13.75 -13.39
C TRP A 126 11.21 14.16 -13.16
N GLU A 127 10.26 13.29 -13.51
CA GLU A 127 8.83 13.54 -13.35
C GLU A 127 8.46 13.56 -11.87
N HIS A 128 9.00 12.60 -11.12
CA HIS A 128 8.86 12.55 -9.66
C HIS A 128 9.44 13.80 -9.00
N GLN A 129 10.63 14.25 -9.43
CA GLN A 129 11.24 15.47 -8.93
C GLN A 129 10.34 16.70 -9.18
N GLN A 130 9.79 16.84 -10.39
CA GLN A 130 8.89 17.94 -10.73
C GLN A 130 7.62 17.94 -9.87
N LYS A 131 6.95 16.80 -9.74
CA LYS A 131 5.74 16.67 -8.92
C LYS A 131 6.02 16.89 -7.44
N ARG A 132 7.17 16.41 -6.93
CA ARG A 132 7.58 16.65 -5.54
C ARG A 132 7.73 18.13 -5.22
N MET A 133 8.19 18.96 -6.17
CA MET A 133 8.33 20.41 -5.94
C MET A 133 6.99 21.09 -5.68
N LEU A 134 5.88 20.56 -6.20
CA LEU A 134 4.54 21.12 -6.03
C LEU A 134 4.11 21.10 -4.54
N ILE A 135 4.41 20.00 -3.84
CA ILE A 135 3.87 19.75 -2.49
C ILE A 135 4.92 19.72 -1.37
N SER A 136 6.20 19.50 -1.66
CA SER A 136 7.25 19.30 -0.63
C SER A 136 7.34 20.42 0.41
N THR A 137 7.14 21.68 -0.01
CA THR A 137 7.11 22.85 0.88
C THR A 137 6.03 22.78 1.96
N PHE A 138 4.93 22.06 1.71
CA PHE A 138 3.88 21.83 2.69
C PHE A 138 4.38 21.01 3.89
N TYR A 139 5.28 20.06 3.64
CA TYR A 139 5.85 19.16 4.64
C TYR A 139 7.11 19.71 5.31
N HIS A 140 7.50 20.96 5.03
CA HIS A 140 8.60 21.59 5.75
C HIS A 140 8.20 21.83 7.21
N ARG A 141 9.18 21.73 8.13
CA ARG A 141 8.97 21.95 9.57
C ARG A 141 8.27 23.28 9.87
N THR A 142 8.62 24.35 9.15
CA THR A 142 8.02 25.69 9.29
C THR A 142 6.52 25.73 8.96
N THR A 143 6.04 24.77 8.19
CA THR A 143 4.65 24.63 7.77
C THR A 143 3.94 23.68 8.74
N ILE A 144 4.45 22.46 8.90
CA ILE A 144 3.80 21.41 9.70
C ILE A 144 3.78 21.69 11.21
N ASN A 145 4.77 22.42 11.76
CA ASN A 145 4.80 22.76 13.19
C ASN A 145 4.04 24.06 13.52
N LYS A 146 3.17 24.55 12.64
CA LYS A 146 2.34 25.71 12.98
C LYS A 146 1.35 25.34 14.10
N PRO A 147 1.00 26.30 14.99
CA PRO A 147 0.06 26.05 16.08
C PRO A 147 -1.27 25.44 15.64
N VAL A 148 -1.79 25.85 14.47
CA VAL A 148 -3.06 25.31 13.92
C VAL A 148 -3.02 23.80 13.67
N VAL A 149 -1.87 23.25 13.26
CA VAL A 149 -1.69 21.80 13.07
C VAL A 149 -1.49 21.10 14.41
N GLU A 150 -0.60 21.65 15.25
CA GLU A 150 -0.28 21.05 16.54
C GLU A 150 -1.50 20.97 17.47
N LEU A 151 -2.29 22.05 17.55
CA LEU A 151 -3.51 22.11 18.34
C LEU A 151 -4.51 21.05 17.89
N SER A 152 -4.70 20.91 16.58
CA SER A 152 -5.58 19.89 16.01
C SER A 152 -5.18 18.45 16.37
N VAL A 153 -3.88 18.16 16.41
CA VAL A 153 -3.37 16.84 16.84
C VAL A 153 -3.60 16.65 18.33
N ARG A 154 -3.37 17.71 19.12
CA ARG A 154 -3.57 17.69 20.58
C ARG A 154 -5.04 17.47 20.95
N GLU A 155 -5.97 18.15 20.29
CA GLU A 155 -7.42 17.97 20.48
C GLU A 155 -7.83 16.51 20.22
N ARG A 156 -7.39 15.93 19.11
CA ARG A 156 -7.66 14.51 18.78
C ARG A 156 -7.01 13.54 19.76
N MET A 157 -5.88 13.92 20.35
CA MET A 157 -5.24 13.13 21.39
C MET A 157 -6.09 13.11 22.66
N HIS A 158 -6.65 14.25 23.06
CA HIS A 158 -7.61 14.31 24.17
C HIS A 158 -8.84 13.44 23.90
N GLN A 159 -9.45 13.57 22.71
CA GLN A 159 -10.58 12.74 22.30
C GLN A 159 -10.26 11.24 22.33
N LEU A 160 -9.04 10.85 21.94
CA LEU A 160 -8.58 9.47 22.02
C LEU A 160 -8.54 8.98 23.48
N PHE A 161 -8.03 9.78 24.41
CA PHE A 161 -8.00 9.41 25.83
C PHE A 161 -9.42 9.35 26.43
N ASP A 162 -10.29 10.29 26.09
CA ASP A 162 -11.69 10.26 26.52
C ASP A 162 -12.37 8.95 26.05
N GLN A 163 -12.12 8.52 24.81
CA GLN A 163 -12.65 7.24 24.30
C GLN A 163 -12.06 6.01 25.00
N ILE A 164 -10.79 6.06 25.42
CA ILE A 164 -10.18 4.99 26.22
C ILE A 164 -10.88 4.93 27.59
N ASP A 165 -11.02 6.06 28.27
CA ASP A 165 -11.65 6.13 29.59
C ASP A 165 -13.09 5.64 29.55
N LEU A 166 -13.88 6.07 28.56
CA LEU A 166 -15.25 5.59 28.36
C LEU A 166 -15.33 4.07 28.17
N ARG A 167 -14.40 3.47 27.41
CA ARG A 167 -14.38 2.02 27.18
C ARG A 167 -13.95 1.24 28.42
N LEU A 168 -13.01 1.77 29.21
CA LEU A 168 -12.60 1.17 30.49
C LEU A 168 -13.74 1.24 31.51
N GLN A 169 -14.49 2.34 31.55
CA GLN A 169 -15.67 2.48 32.41
C GLN A 169 -16.81 1.56 32.00
N ALA A 170 -17.01 1.33 30.69
CA ALA A 170 -18.05 0.43 30.19
C ALA A 170 -17.78 -1.06 30.49
N LYS A 171 -16.51 -1.43 30.76
CA LYS A 171 -16.10 -2.80 31.09
C LYS A 171 -15.18 -2.82 32.31
N PRO A 172 -15.71 -2.56 33.53
CA PRO A 172 -14.87 -2.44 34.73
C PRO A 172 -14.08 -3.71 35.07
N ASP A 173 -14.63 -4.88 34.71
CA ASP A 173 -14.05 -6.19 34.97
C ASP A 173 -13.05 -6.65 33.89
N ASP A 174 -13.02 -5.99 32.73
CA ASP A 174 -12.11 -6.31 31.62
C ASP A 174 -11.27 -5.08 31.23
N ARG A 175 -10.04 -5.06 31.75
CA ARG A 175 -9.06 -4.00 31.45
C ARG A 175 -8.25 -4.27 30.19
N THR A 176 -8.64 -5.24 29.37
CA THR A 176 -8.01 -5.49 28.08
C THR A 176 -8.65 -4.63 27.01
N MET A 177 -7.83 -3.91 26.23
CA MET A 177 -8.31 -3.09 25.13
C MET A 177 -7.53 -3.33 23.84
N MET A 178 -8.26 -3.57 22.75
CA MET A 178 -7.69 -3.56 21.41
C MET A 178 -7.47 -2.12 20.97
N MET A 179 -6.21 -1.69 20.92
CA MET A 179 -5.85 -0.30 20.59
C MET A 179 -5.94 0.02 19.10
N TYR A 180 -5.77 -0.98 18.22
CA TYR A 180 -5.76 -0.78 16.76
C TYR A 180 -6.96 0.03 16.24
N PRO A 181 -8.23 -0.27 16.58
CA PRO A 181 -9.36 0.52 16.06
C PRO A 181 -9.35 1.98 16.50
N ILE A 182 -8.89 2.27 17.73
CA ILE A 182 -8.83 3.64 18.26
C ILE A 182 -7.71 4.42 17.57
N PHE A 183 -6.52 3.81 17.45
CA PHE A 183 -5.43 4.41 16.69
C PHE A 183 -5.76 4.60 15.22
N ASN A 184 -6.57 3.70 14.64
CA ASN A 184 -7.04 3.83 13.27
C ASN A 184 -7.93 5.07 13.08
N CYS A 185 -8.91 5.27 13.98
CA CYS A 185 -9.71 6.48 13.99
C CYS A 185 -8.84 7.73 14.18
N PHE A 186 -7.90 7.69 15.14
CA PHE A 186 -7.00 8.81 15.40
C PHE A 186 -6.13 9.18 14.20
N ALA A 187 -5.53 8.19 13.54
CA ALA A 187 -4.70 8.44 12.37
C ALA A 187 -5.55 9.04 11.24
N PHE A 188 -6.72 8.46 10.96
CA PHE A 188 -7.64 8.91 9.90
C PHE A 188 -8.16 10.34 10.11
N ASP A 189 -8.59 10.67 11.33
CA ASP A 189 -9.08 12.00 11.66
C ASP A 189 -7.97 13.06 11.56
N ASN A 190 -6.74 12.73 11.94
CA ASN A 190 -5.60 13.64 11.83
C ASN A 190 -5.18 13.88 10.37
N ILE A 191 -5.05 12.81 9.57
CA ILE A 191 -4.65 12.97 8.18
C ILE A 191 -5.74 13.68 7.38
N SER A 192 -7.02 13.34 7.56
CA SER A 192 -8.12 14.01 6.85
C SER A 192 -8.17 15.49 7.16
N ARG A 193 -7.89 15.89 8.40
CA ARG A 193 -7.76 17.30 8.80
C ARG A 193 -6.58 18.03 8.17
N LEU A 194 -5.44 17.35 8.05
CA LEU A 194 -4.27 17.91 7.39
C LEU A 194 -4.49 18.07 5.87
N LEU A 195 -5.26 17.16 5.26
CA LEU A 195 -5.54 17.17 3.82
C LEU A 195 -6.63 18.17 3.44
N TYR A 196 -7.75 18.18 4.16
CA TYR A 196 -8.98 18.86 3.76
C TYR A 196 -9.35 20.09 4.60
N GLY A 197 -8.68 20.31 5.74
CA GLY A 197 -9.04 21.37 6.67
C GLY A 197 -10.06 20.92 7.74
N PRO A 198 -10.43 21.79 8.70
CA PRO A 198 -11.25 21.42 9.87
C PRO A 198 -12.71 21.15 9.50
N ARG A 199 -13.21 21.82 8.47
CA ARG A 199 -14.61 21.76 8.05
C ARG A 199 -14.95 20.49 7.25
N HIS A 200 -13.93 19.82 6.68
CA HIS A 200 -14.09 18.69 5.76
C HIS A 200 -13.27 17.47 6.21
N CYS A 201 -12.95 17.38 7.50
CA CYS A 201 -12.23 16.25 8.07
C CYS A 201 -13.16 15.21 8.71
N ALA A 202 -12.62 14.03 8.94
CA ALA A 202 -13.34 12.97 9.64
C ALA A 202 -13.29 13.18 11.16
N TYR A 203 -14.34 12.69 11.82
CA TYR A 203 -14.52 12.70 13.28
C TYR A 203 -14.87 11.28 13.78
N THR A 204 -14.09 10.30 13.32
CA THR A 204 -14.26 8.88 13.63
C THR A 204 -13.88 8.52 15.06
N ILE A 205 -13.07 9.31 15.78
CA ILE A 205 -12.75 9.03 17.18
C ILE A 205 -14.01 9.14 18.05
N GLU A 206 -14.78 10.22 17.89
CA GLU A 206 -15.93 10.53 18.75
C GLU A 206 -17.21 9.85 18.29
N ASN A 207 -17.42 9.75 16.96
CA ASN A 207 -18.71 9.36 16.40
C ASN A 207 -18.71 7.95 15.87
N ASP A 208 -19.82 7.23 16.08
CA ASP A 208 -20.10 6.00 15.32
C ASP A 208 -20.66 6.37 13.94
N CYS A 209 -19.75 6.63 13.00
CA CYS A 209 -20.09 7.12 11.66
C CYS A 209 -19.74 6.13 10.56
N ARG A 210 -20.21 6.42 9.34
CA ARG A 210 -19.96 5.60 8.15
C ARG A 210 -18.46 5.40 7.89
N GLU A 211 -17.65 6.41 8.17
CA GLU A 211 -16.20 6.40 7.99
C GLU A 211 -15.51 5.32 8.82
N ARG A 212 -16.04 4.95 10.00
CA ARG A 212 -15.53 3.79 10.76
C ARG A 212 -15.67 2.49 9.99
N GLN A 213 -16.79 2.32 9.27
CA GLN A 213 -16.99 1.13 8.43
C GLN A 213 -16.03 1.12 7.23
N LEU A 214 -15.67 2.29 6.69
CA LEU A 214 -14.63 2.39 5.66
C LEU A 214 -13.29 1.87 6.20
N LEU A 215 -12.87 2.31 7.40
CA LEU A 215 -11.64 1.85 8.03
C LEU A 215 -11.63 0.34 8.29
N LEU A 216 -12.75 -0.21 8.75
CA LEU A 216 -12.89 -1.66 8.96
C LEU A 216 -12.81 -2.43 7.64
N SER A 217 -13.42 -1.92 6.58
CA SER A 217 -13.41 -2.54 5.25
C SER A 217 -12.02 -2.48 4.61
N MET A 218 -11.30 -1.36 4.78
CA MET A 218 -9.90 -1.20 4.34
C MET A 218 -8.97 -2.20 5.03
N LYS A 219 -9.15 -2.43 6.34
CA LYS A 219 -8.41 -3.48 7.05
C LYS A 219 -8.66 -4.86 6.44
N GLN A 220 -9.91 -5.19 6.09
CA GLN A 220 -10.21 -6.45 5.41
C GLN A 220 -9.54 -6.50 4.04
N ALA A 221 -9.57 -5.40 3.27
CA ALA A 221 -8.88 -5.30 1.99
C ALA A 221 -7.40 -5.63 2.06
N GLN A 222 -6.72 -5.17 3.11
CA GLN A 222 -5.30 -5.48 3.32
C GLN A 222 -5.05 -6.97 3.59
N LEU A 223 -5.91 -7.62 4.37
CA LEU A 223 -5.79 -9.07 4.64
C LEU A 223 -5.94 -9.90 3.37
N TRP A 224 -6.77 -9.45 2.42
CA TRP A 224 -7.03 -10.13 1.15
C TRP A 224 -6.18 -9.61 -0.02
N SER A 225 -5.41 -8.55 0.20
CA SER A 225 -4.57 -7.89 -0.80
C SER A 225 -3.55 -8.83 -1.46
N PRO A 226 -2.87 -9.75 -0.76
CA PRO A 226 -1.99 -10.74 -1.38
C PRO A 226 -2.67 -11.61 -2.42
N LEU A 227 -3.94 -11.98 -2.20
CA LEU A 227 -4.73 -12.75 -3.16
C LEU A 227 -5.07 -11.90 -4.39
N LYS A 228 -5.46 -10.64 -4.19
CA LYS A 228 -5.74 -9.67 -5.27
C LYS A 228 -4.53 -9.42 -6.15
N PHE A 229 -3.35 -9.21 -5.57
CA PHE A 229 -2.13 -8.93 -6.33
C PHE A 229 -1.57 -10.14 -7.06
N ASN A 230 -1.58 -11.31 -6.41
CA ASN A 230 -1.03 -12.52 -7.02
C ASN A 230 -2.00 -13.18 -8.00
N PHE A 231 -3.31 -13.06 -7.77
CA PHE A 231 -4.34 -13.75 -8.55
C PHE A 231 -5.50 -12.83 -8.98
N PRO A 232 -5.21 -11.75 -9.75
CA PRO A 232 -6.21 -10.75 -10.10
C PRO A 232 -7.39 -11.33 -10.88
N VAL A 233 -7.18 -12.33 -11.74
CA VAL A 233 -8.27 -12.99 -12.49
C VAL A 233 -9.24 -13.72 -11.56
N ILE A 234 -8.73 -14.37 -10.51
CA ILE A 234 -9.55 -15.08 -9.52
C ILE A 234 -10.40 -14.07 -8.74
N VAL A 235 -9.78 -12.97 -8.29
CA VAL A 235 -10.50 -11.92 -7.56
C VAL A 235 -11.52 -11.22 -8.46
N SER A 236 -11.18 -10.93 -9.72
CA SER A 236 -12.13 -10.38 -10.69
C SER A 236 -13.33 -11.30 -10.93
N ALA A 237 -13.11 -12.62 -11.05
CA ALA A 237 -14.20 -13.59 -11.16
C ALA A 237 -15.08 -13.66 -9.89
N SER A 238 -14.50 -13.40 -8.72
CA SER A 238 -15.22 -13.42 -7.45
C SER A 238 -16.31 -12.35 -7.34
N TYR A 239 -16.25 -11.26 -8.11
CA TYR A 239 -17.31 -10.25 -8.14
C TYR A 239 -18.67 -10.82 -8.57
N LEU A 240 -18.69 -11.82 -9.47
CA LEU A 240 -19.91 -12.48 -9.94
C LEU A 240 -20.53 -13.40 -8.88
N THR A 241 -19.71 -13.88 -7.94
CA THR A 241 -20.07 -14.89 -6.95
C THR A 241 -19.90 -14.39 -5.52
N LYS A 242 -19.79 -13.07 -5.33
CA LYS A 242 -19.45 -12.43 -4.04
C LYS A 242 -20.34 -12.87 -2.87
N GLN A 243 -21.62 -13.18 -3.14
CA GLN A 243 -22.58 -13.65 -2.13
C GLN A 243 -22.15 -14.93 -1.41
N PHE A 244 -21.31 -15.76 -2.05
CA PHE A 244 -20.85 -17.03 -1.49
C PHE A 244 -19.60 -16.89 -0.59
N PHE A 245 -18.97 -15.72 -0.56
CA PHE A 245 -17.78 -15.48 0.25
C PHE A 245 -18.12 -14.88 1.63
N PRO A 246 -17.25 -15.02 2.65
CA PRO A 246 -17.46 -14.40 3.96
C PRO A 246 -17.55 -12.88 3.89
N ASP A 247 -18.23 -12.25 4.86
CA ASP A 247 -18.47 -10.80 4.88
C ASP A 247 -17.18 -9.97 4.80
N GLY A 248 -16.11 -10.40 5.48
CA GLY A 248 -14.80 -9.74 5.40
C GLY A 248 -14.24 -9.70 3.97
N PHE A 249 -14.34 -10.80 3.22
CA PHE A 249 -13.93 -10.81 1.82
C PHE A 249 -14.85 -9.94 0.96
N ARG A 250 -16.17 -9.99 1.16
CA ARG A 250 -17.08 -9.11 0.41
C ARG A 250 -16.78 -7.63 0.62
N ALA A 251 -16.53 -7.22 1.88
CA ALA A 251 -16.15 -5.85 2.23
C ALA A 251 -14.83 -5.45 1.57
N SER A 252 -13.87 -6.38 1.45
CA SER A 252 -12.59 -6.12 0.79
C SER A 252 -12.71 -5.75 -0.69
N LEU A 253 -13.73 -6.26 -1.38
CA LEU A 253 -13.90 -6.06 -2.83
C LEU A 253 -14.31 -4.63 -3.21
N SER A 254 -14.96 -3.89 -2.30
CA SER A 254 -15.38 -2.50 -2.53
C SER A 254 -14.60 -1.47 -1.71
N ALA A 255 -13.87 -1.88 -0.67
CA ALA A 255 -13.25 -0.97 0.30
C ALA A 255 -12.42 0.18 -0.32
N GLU A 256 -11.51 -0.13 -1.25
CA GLU A 256 -10.69 0.89 -1.92
C GLU A 256 -11.54 1.85 -2.74
N HIS A 257 -12.59 1.35 -3.41
CA HIS A 257 -13.51 2.16 -4.18
C HIS A 257 -14.38 3.04 -3.27
N ASP A 258 -14.89 2.49 -2.16
CA ASP A 258 -15.70 3.22 -1.19
C ASP A 258 -14.90 4.36 -0.53
N LEU A 259 -13.61 4.12 -0.23
CA LEU A 259 -12.71 5.16 0.28
C LEU A 259 -12.39 6.20 -0.80
N ALA A 260 -12.17 5.77 -2.05
CA ALA A 260 -11.93 6.69 -3.17
C ALA A 260 -13.16 7.57 -3.45
N ASP A 261 -14.37 7.02 -3.31
CA ASP A 261 -15.62 7.75 -3.40
C ASP A 261 -15.77 8.78 -2.28
N TRP A 262 -15.44 8.39 -1.04
CA TRP A 262 -15.42 9.31 0.10
C TRP A 262 -14.45 10.47 -0.16
N ASN A 263 -13.22 10.16 -0.54
CA ASN A 263 -12.18 11.14 -0.85
C ASN A 263 -12.62 12.11 -1.96
N TRP A 264 -13.25 11.60 -3.03
CA TRP A 264 -13.77 12.44 -4.11
C TRP A 264 -14.89 13.38 -3.63
N ARG A 265 -15.85 12.88 -2.85
CA ARG A 265 -16.94 13.71 -2.31
C ARG A 265 -16.38 14.82 -1.42
N THR A 266 -15.56 14.46 -0.44
CA THR A 266 -14.92 15.41 0.49
C THR A 266 -14.12 16.47 -0.28
N LEU A 267 -13.34 16.07 -1.30
CA LEU A 267 -12.63 17.01 -2.16
C LEU A 267 -13.57 17.99 -2.87
N THR A 268 -14.63 17.48 -3.51
CA THR A 268 -15.54 18.32 -4.29
C THR A 268 -16.38 19.27 -3.44
N GLU A 269 -16.62 18.92 -2.17
CA GLU A 269 -17.25 19.79 -1.18
C GLU A 269 -16.26 20.84 -0.68
N ALA A 270 -15.04 20.43 -0.31
CA ALA A 270 -14.00 21.30 0.20
C ALA A 270 -13.55 22.37 -0.80
N ILE A 271 -13.43 22.04 -2.10
CA ILE A 271 -13.05 23.02 -3.13
C ILE A 271 -14.10 24.13 -3.32
N LYS A 272 -15.38 23.85 -3.02
CA LYS A 272 -16.45 24.86 -3.12
C LYS A 272 -16.46 25.79 -1.91
N ASP A 273 -15.84 25.37 -0.80
CA ASP A 273 -15.73 26.12 0.45
C ASP A 273 -14.49 27.02 0.42
N LYS A 274 -14.70 28.33 0.26
CA LYS A 274 -13.61 29.31 0.20
C LYS A 274 -12.72 29.29 1.43
N GLU A 275 -13.29 29.06 2.62
CA GLU A 275 -12.52 28.99 3.87
C GLU A 275 -11.61 27.75 3.90
N ALA A 276 -12.05 26.63 3.31
CA ALA A 276 -11.24 25.42 3.22
C ALA A 276 -10.04 25.58 2.26
N THR A 277 -10.17 26.43 1.23
CA THR A 277 -9.08 26.74 0.29
C THR A 277 -8.07 27.78 0.80
N GLU A 278 -8.35 28.43 1.94
CA GLU A 278 -7.46 29.40 2.60
C GLU A 278 -6.85 28.86 3.91
N ASP A 279 -7.30 27.68 4.38
CA ASP A 279 -6.80 27.03 5.58
C ASP A 279 -5.40 26.43 5.40
N HIS A 280 -4.78 26.06 6.51
CA HIS A 280 -3.54 25.28 6.55
C HIS A 280 -3.78 23.81 6.21
N SER A 281 -4.15 23.53 4.96
CA SER A 281 -4.39 22.18 4.44
C SER A 281 -3.57 21.89 3.18
N LEU A 282 -3.34 20.61 2.87
CA LEU A 282 -2.67 20.23 1.62
C LEU A 282 -3.53 20.62 0.41
N LEU A 283 -4.86 20.47 0.50
CA LEU A 283 -5.78 20.90 -0.54
C LEU A 283 -5.61 22.39 -0.85
N ALA A 284 -5.65 23.25 0.17
CA ALA A 284 -5.44 24.70 0.01
C ALA A 284 -4.11 24.99 -0.70
N ARG A 285 -3.03 24.30 -0.29
CA ARG A 285 -1.73 24.42 -0.97
C ARG A 285 -1.85 24.03 -2.44
N MET A 286 -2.42 22.88 -2.76
CA MET A 286 -2.53 22.38 -4.13
C MET A 286 -3.41 23.28 -5.01
N CYS A 287 -4.45 23.92 -4.47
CA CYS A 287 -5.27 24.88 -5.19
C CYS A 287 -4.50 26.17 -5.56
N THR A 288 -3.47 26.54 -4.79
CA THR A 288 -2.62 27.72 -5.09
C THR A 288 -1.46 27.42 -6.03
N VAL A 289 -1.06 26.16 -6.13
CA VAL A 289 0.08 25.74 -6.96
C VAL A 289 -0.36 25.66 -8.42
N LYS A 290 0.52 26.12 -9.30
CA LYS A 290 0.35 26.04 -10.75
C LYS A 290 1.32 25.03 -11.34
N ASP A 291 0.95 24.45 -12.47
CA ASP A 291 1.84 23.59 -13.24
C ASP A 291 2.92 24.42 -13.97
N LYS A 292 3.75 23.71 -14.75
CA LYS A 292 4.84 24.31 -15.54
C LYS A 292 4.37 25.32 -16.58
N ASP A 293 3.11 25.22 -17.02
CA ASP A 293 2.49 26.06 -18.04
C ASP A 293 1.66 27.20 -17.40
N GLY A 294 1.74 27.34 -16.07
CA GLY A 294 1.03 28.36 -15.29
C GLY A 294 -0.46 28.07 -15.10
N GLN A 295 -0.92 26.87 -15.43
CA GLN A 295 -2.31 26.45 -15.28
C GLN A 295 -2.56 25.88 -13.88
N PRO A 296 -3.82 25.92 -13.38
CA PRO A 296 -4.21 25.19 -12.19
C PRO A 296 -3.93 23.69 -12.35
N LEU A 297 -3.64 23.02 -11.23
CA LEU A 297 -3.46 21.57 -11.24
C LEU A 297 -4.78 20.87 -11.62
N ASP A 298 -4.67 19.79 -12.39
CA ASP A 298 -5.79 18.93 -12.74
C ASP A 298 -6.47 18.34 -11.49
N LEU A 299 -7.80 18.33 -11.48
CA LEU A 299 -8.57 17.93 -10.32
C LEU A 299 -8.42 16.43 -10.02
N ASN A 300 -8.30 15.59 -11.05
CA ASN A 300 -8.06 14.15 -10.85
C ASN A 300 -6.68 13.91 -10.24
N TYR A 301 -5.68 14.69 -10.66
CA TYR A 301 -4.35 14.67 -10.02
C TYR A 301 -4.42 15.09 -8.55
N ILE A 302 -5.12 16.18 -8.21
CA ILE A 302 -5.32 16.59 -6.81
C ILE A 302 -5.99 15.47 -6.02
N ALA A 303 -7.07 14.88 -6.54
CA ALA A 303 -7.79 13.80 -5.89
C ALA A 303 -6.91 12.58 -5.63
N SER A 304 -6.11 12.19 -6.63
CA SER A 304 -5.18 11.05 -6.55
C SER A 304 -4.09 11.31 -5.51
N GLU A 305 -3.52 12.52 -5.50
CA GLU A 305 -2.49 12.91 -4.53
C GLU A 305 -3.04 12.91 -3.10
N LEU A 306 -4.22 13.50 -2.86
CA LEU A 306 -4.83 13.49 -1.52
C LEU A 306 -5.20 12.07 -1.05
N PHE A 307 -5.71 11.24 -1.95
CA PHE A 307 -6.05 9.83 -1.65
C PHE A 307 -4.80 9.02 -1.27
N ASP A 308 -3.71 9.20 -2.00
CA ASP A 308 -2.42 8.54 -1.70
C ASP A 308 -1.91 8.93 -0.32
N HIS A 309 -1.95 10.22 0.03
CA HIS A 309 -1.54 10.70 1.36
C HIS A 309 -2.45 10.17 2.47
N LEU A 310 -3.78 10.14 2.22
CA LEU A 310 -4.77 9.63 3.15
C LEU A 310 -4.45 8.18 3.51
N ASN A 311 -4.30 7.33 2.50
CA ASN A 311 -4.06 5.90 2.66
C ASN A 311 -2.67 5.60 3.24
N ALA A 312 -1.62 6.27 2.75
CA ALA A 312 -0.25 6.02 3.18
C ALA A 312 0.00 6.47 4.64
N ALA A 313 -0.51 7.63 5.03
CA ALA A 313 -0.26 8.17 6.37
C ALA A 313 -1.12 7.47 7.43
N GLN A 314 -2.39 7.18 7.13
CA GLN A 314 -3.28 6.54 8.10
C GLN A 314 -2.71 5.19 8.56
N GLU A 315 -2.42 4.26 7.65
CA GLU A 315 -1.96 2.91 8.05
C GLU A 315 -0.60 2.90 8.74
N THR A 316 0.36 3.66 8.22
CA THR A 316 1.73 3.67 8.77
C THR A 316 1.76 4.23 10.20
N VAL A 317 0.95 5.26 10.48
CA VAL A 317 0.80 5.82 11.84
C VAL A 317 0.14 4.83 12.78
N VAL A 318 -0.92 4.12 12.34
CA VAL A 318 -1.60 3.11 13.16
C VAL A 318 -0.65 2.01 13.58
N VAL A 319 0.07 1.44 12.61
CA VAL A 319 1.02 0.36 12.87
C VAL A 319 2.11 0.82 13.84
N ALA A 320 2.68 2.01 13.64
CA ALA A 320 3.68 2.57 14.54
C ALA A 320 3.15 2.74 15.97
N LEU A 321 1.96 3.34 16.14
CA LEU A 321 1.35 3.55 17.46
C LEU A 321 1.02 2.22 18.16
N VAL A 322 0.52 1.22 17.43
CA VAL A 322 0.25 -0.11 17.98
C VAL A 322 1.54 -0.74 18.53
N TYR A 323 2.61 -0.78 17.74
CA TYR A 323 3.86 -1.41 18.17
C TYR A 323 4.56 -0.63 19.29
N VAL A 324 4.58 0.71 19.22
CA VAL A 324 5.13 1.55 20.29
C VAL A 324 4.37 1.32 21.59
N SER A 325 3.04 1.36 21.55
CA SER A 325 2.20 1.15 22.74
C SER A 325 2.35 -0.26 23.30
N TYR A 326 2.41 -1.27 22.42
CA TYR A 326 2.66 -2.66 22.82
C TYR A 326 4.00 -2.80 23.53
N HIS A 327 5.08 -2.26 22.96
CA HIS A 327 6.40 -2.33 23.57
C HIS A 327 6.48 -1.57 24.90
N LEU A 328 5.88 -0.39 25.01
CA LEU A 328 5.80 0.35 26.28
C LEU A 328 4.98 -0.41 27.34
N ALA A 329 3.90 -1.08 26.95
CA ALA A 329 3.07 -1.85 27.87
C ALA A 329 3.79 -3.08 28.47
N ILE A 330 4.66 -3.74 27.69
CA ILE A 330 5.43 -4.90 28.16
C ILE A 330 6.79 -4.52 28.76
N ARG A 331 7.28 -3.30 28.53
CA ARG A 331 8.57 -2.77 29.01
C ARG A 331 8.38 -1.59 29.97
N ARG A 332 8.13 -1.91 31.25
CA ARG A 332 7.97 -0.89 32.30
C ARG A 332 9.18 0.03 32.47
N ASP A 333 10.38 -0.48 32.19
CA ASP A 333 11.62 0.29 32.18
C ASP A 333 11.57 1.42 31.14
N TRP A 334 11.06 1.15 29.95
CA TRP A 334 10.91 2.17 28.92
C TRP A 334 9.76 3.12 29.24
N GLN A 335 8.64 2.60 29.72
CA GLN A 335 7.48 3.42 30.10
C GLN A 335 7.82 4.45 31.18
N ALA A 336 8.75 4.16 32.09
CA ALA A 336 9.17 5.10 33.12
C ALA A 336 10.11 6.22 32.62
N MET A 337 10.66 6.11 31.40
CA MET A 337 11.61 7.08 30.84
C MET A 337 10.95 8.15 29.96
N VAL A 338 9.74 7.86 29.46
CA VAL A 338 8.91 8.75 28.63
C VAL A 338 7.88 9.42 29.49
#